data_AF-A0A7V1PSY7-F1
#
_entry.id   AF-A0A7V1PSY7-F1
#
_cell.length_a   1.000
_cell.length_b   1.000
_cell.length_c   1.000
_cell.angle_alpha   90.00
_cell.angle_beta   90.00
_cell.angle_gamma   90.00
#
_symmetry.space_group_name_H-M   'P 1'
#
loop_
_entity.id
_entity.type
_entity.pdbx_description
1 polymer ?
#
loop_
_entity_poly.entity_id
_entity_poly.type
_entity_poly.pdbx_seq_one_letter_code
_entity_poly.pdbx_strand_id
1 'polypeptide(L)'
;LKETVNFYKEIFGFEVKKEQPEEDSKIIGNDEVKLCLYENKNMQKYVKKGFAHFGLHIKNFEDVIKKCEETGLEIYYGGQLDWENSSSIYIQDPNGYEIELSRNFGGGL
;
A
#
# COMPACT_ATOMS: atom_id res chain seq x y z
N LEU A 1 -13.02 3.54 -4.25
CA LEU A 1 -12.59 2.53 -5.26
C LEU A 1 -11.74 3.13 -6.37
N LYS A 2 -12.27 4.02 -7.23
CA LYS A 2 -11.49 4.60 -8.35
C LYS A 2 -10.20 5.28 -7.86
N GLU A 3 -10.30 6.08 -6.81
CA GLU A 3 -9.16 6.76 -6.18
C GLU A 3 -8.12 5.75 -5.66
N THR A 4 -8.54 4.74 -4.90
CA THR A 4 -7.67 3.65 -4.43
C THR A 4 -7.00 2.92 -5.59
N VAL A 5 -7.74 2.57 -6.64
CA VAL A 5 -7.17 1.89 -7.83
C VAL A 5 -6.10 2.76 -8.49
N ASN A 6 -6.35 4.06 -8.64
CA ASN A 6 -5.36 5.00 -9.20
C ASN A 6 -4.12 5.11 -8.30
N PHE A 7 -4.31 5.19 -6.99
CA PHE A 7 -3.20 5.22 -6.02
C PHE A 7 -2.29 3.99 -6.17
N TYR A 8 -2.85 2.78 -6.13
CA TYR A 8 -2.03 1.56 -6.26
C TYR A 8 -1.40 1.43 -7.65
N LYS A 9 -2.04 1.94 -8.70
CA LYS A 9 -1.47 2.01 -10.03
C LYS A 9 -0.27 2.97 -10.09
N GLU A 10 -0.39 4.16 -9.52
CA GLU A 10 0.64 5.20 -9.58
C GLU A 10 1.85 4.88 -8.69
N ILE A 11 1.62 4.32 -7.51
CA ILE A 11 2.68 4.01 -6.54
C ILE A 11 3.34 2.66 -6.82
N PHE A 12 2.56 1.62 -7.14
CA PHE A 12 3.07 0.24 -7.26
C PHE A 12 3.02 -0.32 -8.68
N GLY A 13 2.51 0.44 -9.66
CA GLY A 13 2.32 -0.07 -11.01
C GLY A 13 1.25 -1.17 -11.10
N PHE A 14 0.37 -1.29 -10.10
CA PHE A 14 -0.66 -2.32 -10.11
C PHE A 14 -1.64 -2.10 -11.25
N GLU A 15 -2.04 -3.21 -11.87
CA GLU A 15 -3.02 -3.21 -12.96
C GLU A 15 -4.35 -3.75 -12.46
N VAL A 16 -5.44 -3.34 -13.11
CA VAL A 16 -6.74 -4.00 -12.91
C VAL A 16 -6.68 -5.37 -13.57
N LYS A 17 -6.74 -6.43 -12.75
CA LYS A 17 -6.76 -7.82 -13.20
C LYS A 17 -8.19 -8.33 -13.43
N LYS A 18 -9.17 -7.77 -12.72
CA LYS A 18 -10.60 -8.11 -12.89
C LYS A 18 -11.50 -6.95 -12.46
N GLU A 19 -12.50 -6.64 -13.28
CA GLU A 19 -13.63 -5.76 -12.94
C GLU A 19 -14.79 -6.62 -12.41
N GLN A 20 -15.46 -6.20 -11.33
CA GLN A 20 -16.58 -6.92 -10.71
C GLN A 20 -17.71 -5.94 -10.38
N PRO A 21 -18.42 -5.41 -11.39
CA PRO A 21 -19.38 -4.33 -11.21
C PRO A 21 -20.60 -4.72 -10.36
N GLU A 22 -20.99 -6.00 -10.34
CA GLU A 22 -22.12 -6.48 -9.53
C GLU A 22 -21.84 -6.41 -8.02
N GLU A 23 -20.57 -6.40 -7.64
CA GLU A 23 -20.09 -6.38 -6.24
C GLU A 23 -19.47 -5.03 -5.87
N ASP A 24 -19.61 -4.01 -6.74
CA ASP A 24 -18.88 -2.74 -6.65
C ASP A 24 -17.39 -2.93 -6.32
N SER A 25 -16.71 -3.88 -6.97
CA SER A 25 -15.34 -4.29 -6.62
C SER A 25 -14.40 -4.46 -7.82
N LYS A 26 -13.09 -4.46 -7.53
CA LYS A 26 -12.02 -4.74 -8.49
C LYS A 26 -10.92 -5.58 -7.87
N ILE A 27 -10.34 -6.48 -8.65
CA ILE A 27 -9.08 -7.13 -8.29
C ILE A 27 -7.97 -6.38 -9.00
N ILE A 28 -7.02 -5.85 -8.22
CA ILE A 28 -5.82 -5.17 -8.73
C ILE A 28 -4.56 -5.92 -8.30
N GLY A 29 -3.45 -5.70 -8.99
CA GLY A 29 -2.16 -6.26 -8.57
C GLY A 29 -1.18 -6.47 -9.70
N ASN A 30 -0.22 -7.34 -9.44
CA ASN A 30 0.75 -7.86 -10.40
C ASN A 30 0.80 -9.40 -10.27
N ASP A 31 1.87 -10.02 -10.76
CA ASP A 31 2.02 -11.47 -10.72
C ASP A 31 2.26 -11.99 -9.28
N GLU A 32 2.89 -11.18 -8.44
CA GLU A 32 3.28 -11.55 -7.07
C GLU A 32 2.19 -11.24 -6.03
N VAL A 33 1.46 -10.13 -6.19
CA VAL A 33 0.48 -9.62 -5.21
C VAL A 33 -0.83 -9.27 -5.89
N LYS A 34 -1.95 -9.62 -5.24
CA LYS A 34 -3.30 -9.26 -5.69
C LYS A 34 -4.12 -8.76 -4.50
N LEU A 35 -4.84 -7.66 -4.69
CA LEU A 35 -5.78 -7.08 -3.73
C LEU A 35 -7.18 -7.10 -4.32
N CYS A 36 -8.16 -7.57 -3.55
CA CYS A 36 -9.57 -7.46 -3.91
C CYS A 36 -10.17 -6.26 -3.16
N LEU A 37 -10.47 -5.21 -3.90
CA LEU A 37 -10.97 -3.93 -3.37
C LEU A 37 -12.48 -3.85 -3.58
N TYR A 38 -13.21 -3.56 -2.51
CA TYR A 38 -14.65 -3.32 -2.53
C TYR A 38 -14.93 -1.85 -2.25
N GLU A 39 -15.86 -1.26 -2.99
CA GLU A 39 -16.47 0.00 -2.57
C GLU A 39 -17.49 -0.28 -1.48
N ASN A 40 -17.34 0.37 -0.32
CA ASN A 40 -18.35 0.37 0.71
C ASN A 40 -18.73 1.81 1.03
N LYS A 41 -19.90 2.25 0.57
CA LYS A 41 -20.38 3.64 0.73
C LYS A 41 -20.54 4.07 2.19
N ASN A 42 -20.67 3.11 3.10
CA ASN A 42 -20.79 3.37 4.54
C ASN A 42 -19.45 3.33 5.26
N MET A 43 -18.39 2.84 4.59
CA MET A 43 -17.06 2.80 5.16
C MET A 43 -16.50 4.23 5.22
N GLN A 44 -16.07 4.63 6.41
CA GLN A 44 -15.28 5.83 6.62
C GLN A 44 -13.79 5.49 6.47
N LYS A 45 -12.89 6.39 6.90
CA LYS A 45 -11.47 6.06 7.00
C LYS A 45 -11.27 4.79 7.84
N TYR A 46 -10.36 3.92 7.43
CA TYR A 46 -9.94 2.77 8.21
C TYR A 46 -9.50 3.23 9.61
N VAL A 47 -9.94 2.49 10.62
CA VAL A 47 -9.53 2.66 12.01
C VAL A 47 -8.95 1.33 12.47
N LYS A 48 -7.70 1.34 12.93
CA LYS A 48 -6.90 0.17 13.29
C LYS A 48 -7.65 -0.75 14.26
N LYS A 49 -8.28 -1.81 13.74
CA LYS A 49 -9.05 -2.84 14.48
C LYS A 49 -9.00 -4.15 13.70
N GLY A 50 -8.36 -5.18 14.27
CA GLY A 50 -8.05 -6.42 13.56
C GLY A 50 -6.57 -6.49 13.18
N PHE A 51 -6.25 -6.53 11.89
CA PHE A 51 -4.86 -6.47 11.41
C PHE A 51 -4.38 -5.02 11.27
N ALA A 52 -3.14 -4.75 11.64
CA ALA A 52 -2.60 -3.39 11.72
C ALA A 52 -2.37 -2.75 10.34
N HIS A 53 -1.66 -3.48 9.47
CA HIS A 53 -1.22 -3.10 8.14
C HIS A 53 -0.85 -4.39 7.38
N PHE A 54 -0.46 -4.25 6.12
CA PHE A 54 0.26 -5.31 5.39
C PHE A 54 1.59 -4.77 4.88
N GLY A 55 2.56 -5.67 4.73
CA GLY A 55 3.90 -5.35 4.25
C GLY A 55 4.12 -5.79 2.81
N LEU A 56 4.81 -4.95 2.03
CA LEU A 56 5.31 -5.26 0.70
C LEU A 56 6.84 -5.18 0.72
N HIS A 57 7.49 -6.25 0.29
CA HIS A 57 8.93 -6.24 0.06
C HIS A 57 9.22 -5.54 -1.27
N ILE A 58 10.02 -4.48 -1.23
CA ILE A 58 10.39 -3.68 -2.40
C ILE A 58 11.89 -3.77 -2.66
N LYS A 59 12.26 -3.85 -3.95
CA LYS A 59 13.67 -3.95 -4.39
C LYS A 59 14.31 -2.59 -4.68
N ASN A 60 13.50 -1.54 -4.81
CA ASN A 60 13.88 -0.18 -5.20
C ASN A 60 13.57 0.82 -4.06
N PHE A 61 14.03 0.51 -2.85
CA PHE A 61 13.63 1.19 -1.62
C PHE A 61 13.93 2.69 -1.62
N GLU A 62 15.13 3.07 -2.04
CA GLU A 62 15.59 4.46 -2.14
C GLU A 62 14.77 5.26 -3.17
N ASP A 63 14.46 4.64 -4.32
CA ASP A 63 13.65 5.26 -5.35
C ASP A 63 12.22 5.51 -4.87
N VAL A 64 11.67 4.60 -4.05
CA VAL A 64 10.33 4.75 -3.47
C VAL A 64 10.30 5.90 -2.46
N ILE A 65 11.30 6.02 -1.57
CA ILE A 65 11.38 7.17 -0.64
C ILE A 65 11.39 8.48 -1.42
N LYS A 66 12.27 8.58 -2.43
CA LYS A 66 12.37 9.76 -3.28
C LYS A 66 11.04 10.06 -4.00
N LYS A 67 10.36 9.03 -4.49
CA LYS A 67 9.06 9.18 -5.14
C LYS A 67 8.00 9.71 -4.17
N CYS A 68 7.99 9.26 -2.92
CA CYS A 68 7.10 9.78 -1.89
C CYS A 68 7.37 11.27 -1.63
N GLU A 69 8.63 11.68 -1.49
CA GLU A 69 9.02 13.08 -1.31
C GLU A 69 8.61 13.95 -2.50
N GLU A 70 8.87 13.49 -3.74
CA GLU A 70 8.52 14.22 -4.97
C GLU A 70 7.01 14.37 -5.17
N THR A 71 6.21 13.40 -4.72
CA THR A 71 4.75 13.41 -4.86
C THR A 71 4.04 14.03 -3.67
N GLY A 72 4.76 14.38 -2.61
CA GLY A 72 4.18 14.84 -1.35
C GLY A 72 3.39 13.75 -0.61
N LEU A 73 3.66 12.48 -0.91
CA LEU A 73 3.07 11.36 -0.18
C LEU A 73 3.75 11.25 1.19
N GLU A 74 2.95 11.37 2.24
CA GLU A 74 3.42 11.34 3.63
C GLU A 74 4.07 10.00 3.97
N ILE A 75 5.34 10.05 4.40
CA ILE A 75 5.99 8.94 5.08
C ILE A 75 5.76 9.12 6.58
N TYR A 76 5.05 8.17 7.18
CA TYR A 76 4.68 8.21 8.60
C TYR A 76 5.86 7.92 9.52
N TYR A 77 5.67 8.16 10.82
CA TYR A 77 6.65 7.89 11.88
C TYR A 77 7.98 8.66 11.77
N GLY A 78 8.01 9.74 10.99
CA GLY A 78 9.18 10.58 10.85
C GLY A 78 10.18 10.11 9.79
N GLY A 79 9.80 9.14 8.95
CA GLY A 79 10.61 8.69 7.82
C GLY A 79 10.95 7.20 7.86
N GLN A 80 12.15 6.87 7.38
CA GLN A 80 12.69 5.52 7.43
C GLN A 80 12.91 5.04 8.87
N LEU A 81 12.45 3.83 9.16
CA LEU A 81 12.68 3.14 10.42
C LEU A 81 13.66 1.99 10.19
N ASP A 82 14.77 2.02 10.93
CA ASP A 82 15.79 0.98 10.93
C ASP A 82 15.65 0.10 12.17
N TRP A 83 15.54 -1.20 11.94
CA TRP A 83 15.51 -2.26 12.95
C TRP A 83 16.78 -3.11 12.83
N GLU A 84 16.97 -4.05 13.77
CA GLU A 84 18.18 -4.89 13.81
C GLU A 84 18.42 -5.67 12.50
N ASN A 85 17.36 -6.17 11.87
CA ASN A 85 17.43 -7.03 10.68
C ASN A 85 16.64 -6.49 9.47
N SER A 86 16.07 -5.29 9.57
CA SER A 86 15.24 -4.73 8.51
C SER A 86 15.18 -3.22 8.51
N SER A 87 14.76 -2.66 7.37
CA SER A 87 14.48 -1.24 7.22
C SER A 87 13.17 -1.09 6.46
N SER A 88 12.29 -0.22 6.95
CA SER A 88 10.96 -0.04 6.38
C SER A 88 10.53 1.43 6.43
N ILE A 89 9.66 1.81 5.51
CA ILE A 89 8.87 3.04 5.59
C ILE A 89 7.38 2.69 5.68
N TYR A 90 6.57 3.60 6.20
CA TYR A 90 5.12 3.43 6.30
C TYR A 90 4.41 4.55 5.55
N ILE A 91 3.48 4.17 4.69
CA ILE A 91 2.59 5.09 3.97
C ILE A 91 1.12 4.70 4.24
N GLN A 92 0.18 5.56 3.87
CA GLN A 92 -1.25 5.23 3.90
C GLN A 92 -1.85 5.26 2.50
N ASP A 93 -2.76 4.32 2.23
CA ASP A 93 -3.65 4.40 1.09
C ASP A 93 -4.73 5.49 1.29
N PRO A 94 -5.53 5.84 0.27
CA PRO A 94 -6.56 6.86 0.38
C PRO A 94 -7.60 6.60 1.49
N ASN A 95 -7.79 5.34 1.90
CA ASN A 95 -8.73 4.97 2.96
C ASN A 95 -8.05 4.90 4.34
N GLY A 96 -6.76 5.20 4.45
CA GLY A 96 -6.01 5.14 5.71
C GLY A 96 -5.47 3.76 6.08
N TYR A 97 -5.51 2.79 5.18
CA TYR A 97 -4.78 1.53 5.41
C TYR A 97 -3.30 1.82 5.35
N GLU A 98 -2.62 1.49 6.44
CA GLU A 98 -1.17 1.57 6.53
C GLU A 98 -0.56 0.44 5.70
N ILE A 99 0.46 0.80 4.92
CA ILE A 99 1.24 -0.10 4.08
C ILE A 99 2.69 0.02 4.52
N GLU A 100 3.26 -1.07 5.00
CA GLU A 100 4.69 -1.16 5.25
C GLU A 100 5.41 -1.47 3.94
N LEU A 101 6.38 -0.65 3.57
CA LEU A 101 7.28 -0.92 2.47
C LEU A 101 8.62 -1.31 3.05
N SER A 102 8.96 -2.58 2.95
CA SER A 102 10.16 -3.14 3.58
C SER A 102 11.25 -3.39 2.55
N ARG A 103 12.49 -3.08 2.93
CA ARG A 103 13.70 -3.43 2.19
C ARG A 103 13.99 -4.92 2.23
N ASN A 104 13.52 -5.62 3.26
CA ASN A 104 13.83 -7.03 3.51
C ASN A 104 12.59 -7.89 3.31
N PHE A 105 12.75 -9.05 2.68
CA PHE A 105 11.65 -10.01 2.56
C PHE A 105 11.16 -10.43 3.95
N GLY A 106 9.84 -10.43 4.15
CA GLY A 106 9.23 -10.76 5.44
C GLY A 106 9.52 -9.77 6.58
N GLY A 107 10.05 -8.57 6.28
CA GLY A 107 10.43 -7.60 7.32
C GLY A 107 11.64 -8.05 8.15
N GLY A 108 12.41 -9.03 7.67
CA GLY A 108 13.55 -9.60 8.40
C GLY A 108 13.14 -10.51 9.57
N LEU A 109 11.88 -10.96 9.62
CA LEU A 109 11.33 -11.89 10.62
C LEU A 109 11.35 -13.35 10.13
#